data_AF-A0A7K3KLG1-F1
#
_entry.id   AF-A0A7K3KLG1-F1
#
_cell.length_a   1.000
_cell.length_b   1.000
_cell.length_c   1.000
_cell.angle_alpha   90.00
_cell.angle_beta   90.00
_cell.angle_gamma   90.00
#
_symmetry.space_group_name_H-M   'P 1'
#
loop_
_entity.id
_entity.type
_entity.pdbx_description
1 polymer ?
#
loop_
_entity_poly.entity_id
_entity_poly.type
_entity_poly.pdbx_seq_one_letter_code
_entity_poly.pdbx_strand_id
1 'polypeptide(L)'
;MYLFEHLLMRLADSSYADKFVLKGGLLISSMTGIYQRTTMDMDATVVGMDMGEATVTMALREICATDVSDGMSFVFERIEPIREDDEYANWRAHLRALYGRIDAPVKVDITTGDAIYPSQIRHEFELMFGQGTLDVLSYHPATVLAEKLETVISRGEANTRGRDFYDLYAIPRYYSGSISEQNLREALRHTAEKRGSQQAIANWKSALEGIRASAIMRQVWSSYVADAPYAKGVSLDDSLDSIERLMGSLRL
;
A
#
# COMPACT_ATOMS: atom_id res chain seq x y z
N MET A 1 9.32 -3.92 -9.31
CA MET A 1 8.31 -3.16 -10.06
C MET A 1 7.89 -3.93 -11.31
N TYR A 2 8.79 -4.13 -12.28
CA TYR A 2 8.45 -4.78 -13.56
C TYR A 2 7.83 -6.18 -13.40
N LEU A 3 8.41 -7.02 -12.54
CA LEU A 3 7.84 -8.34 -12.24
C LEU A 3 6.43 -8.26 -11.63
N PHE A 4 6.15 -7.23 -10.82
CA PHE A 4 4.82 -7.05 -10.24
C PHE A 4 3.81 -6.56 -11.28
N GLU A 5 4.21 -5.72 -12.24
CA GLU A 5 3.35 -5.30 -13.35
C GLU A 5 2.88 -6.50 -14.17
N HIS A 6 3.80 -7.40 -14.52
CA HIS A 6 3.46 -8.63 -15.24
C HIS A 6 2.62 -9.62 -14.43
N LEU A 7 2.75 -9.63 -13.10
CA LEU A 7 1.83 -10.36 -12.24
C LEU A 7 0.44 -9.70 -12.19
N LEU A 8 0.38 -8.37 -12.16
CA LEU A 8 -0.88 -7.62 -12.21
C LEU A 8 -1.59 -7.82 -13.54
N MET A 9 -0.88 -7.88 -14.67
CA MET A 9 -1.48 -8.19 -15.98
C MET A 9 -2.24 -9.53 -15.95
N ARG A 10 -1.61 -10.55 -15.34
CA ARG A 10 -2.23 -11.86 -15.14
C ARG A 10 -3.43 -11.80 -14.21
N LEU A 11 -3.32 -11.05 -13.11
CA LEU A 11 -4.44 -10.87 -12.17
C LEU A 11 -5.63 -10.20 -12.87
N ALA A 12 -5.39 -9.13 -13.64
CA ALA A 12 -6.41 -8.37 -14.33
C ALA A 12 -7.13 -9.16 -15.44
N ASP A 13 -6.42 -10.09 -16.09
CA ASP A 13 -7.00 -10.97 -17.14
C ASP A 13 -7.58 -12.29 -16.56
N SER A 14 -7.47 -12.49 -15.25
CA SER A 14 -8.00 -13.67 -14.57
C SER A 14 -9.44 -13.46 -14.05
N SER A 15 -10.10 -14.55 -13.66
CA SER A 15 -11.39 -14.53 -12.96
C SER A 15 -11.35 -13.85 -11.57
N TYR A 16 -10.16 -13.46 -11.09
CA TYR A 16 -9.92 -12.85 -9.78
C TYR A 16 -9.72 -11.32 -9.83
N ALA A 17 -9.83 -10.71 -11.01
CA ALA A 17 -9.65 -9.26 -11.21
C ALA A 17 -10.54 -8.38 -10.32
N ASP A 18 -11.66 -8.94 -9.84
CA ASP A 18 -12.67 -8.25 -9.01
C ASP A 18 -12.57 -8.64 -7.52
N LYS A 19 -11.60 -9.50 -7.19
CA LYS A 19 -11.43 -10.08 -5.85
C LYS A 19 -10.21 -9.52 -5.13
N PHE A 20 -9.12 -9.28 -5.84
CA PHE A 20 -7.89 -8.73 -5.27
C PHE A 20 -7.86 -7.22 -5.43
N VAL A 21 -7.95 -6.52 -4.30
CA VAL A 21 -7.87 -5.07 -4.21
C VAL A 21 -6.43 -4.69 -3.88
N LEU A 22 -5.73 -4.13 -4.86
CA LEU A 22 -4.35 -3.65 -4.73
C LEU A 22 -4.25 -2.54 -3.68
N LYS A 23 -3.23 -2.61 -2.83
CA LYS A 23 -2.91 -1.60 -1.83
C LYS A 23 -1.39 -1.42 -1.69
N GLY A 24 -0.99 -0.68 -0.65
CA GLY A 24 0.41 -0.62 -0.23
C GLY A 24 1.36 0.05 -1.23
N GLY A 25 2.62 -0.39 -1.20
CA GLY A 25 3.74 0.31 -1.85
C GLY A 25 3.63 0.38 -3.37
N LEU A 26 3.09 -0.67 -3.99
CA LEU A 26 2.93 -0.79 -5.45
C LEU A 26 1.93 0.24 -5.98
N LEU A 27 0.74 0.31 -5.35
CA LEU A 27 -0.30 1.30 -5.69
C LEU A 27 0.21 2.74 -5.55
N ILE A 28 0.89 3.05 -4.44
CA ILE A 28 1.42 4.41 -4.18
C ILE A 28 2.44 4.80 -5.25
N SER A 29 3.28 3.87 -5.70
CA SER A 29 4.27 4.15 -6.74
C SER A 29 3.61 4.51 -8.06
N SER A 30 2.54 3.80 -8.43
CA SER A 30 1.72 4.14 -9.60
C SER A 30 1.01 5.50 -9.44
N MET A 31 0.34 5.75 -8.31
CA MET A 31 -0.35 7.01 -8.06
C MET A 31 0.58 8.24 -8.09
N THR A 32 1.83 8.09 -7.63
CA THR A 32 2.78 9.22 -7.51
C THR A 32 3.72 9.35 -8.71
N GLY A 33 3.79 8.35 -9.58
CA GLY A 33 4.80 8.25 -10.65
C GLY A 33 6.23 8.01 -10.15
N ILE A 34 6.42 7.70 -8.85
CA ILE A 34 7.74 7.55 -8.22
C ILE A 34 8.15 6.06 -8.22
N TYR A 35 8.48 5.53 -9.40
CA TYR A 35 8.85 4.12 -9.59
C TYR A 35 10.22 3.72 -9.02
N GLN A 36 11.05 4.70 -8.65
CA GLN A 36 12.31 4.47 -7.94
C GLN A 36 12.09 3.92 -6.52
N ARG A 37 10.84 3.93 -6.03
CA ARG A 37 10.42 3.23 -4.82
C ARG A 37 10.52 1.73 -5.05
N THR A 38 11.52 1.09 -4.43
CA THR A 38 11.59 -0.37 -4.39
C THR A 38 10.52 -0.89 -3.42
N THR A 39 9.50 -1.58 -3.95
CA THR A 39 8.63 -2.46 -3.17
C THR A 39 9.17 -3.89 -3.24
N MET A 40 9.26 -4.55 -2.08
CA MET A 40 9.74 -5.93 -1.98
C MET A 40 8.60 -6.94 -2.20
N ASP A 41 7.38 -6.50 -1.92
CA ASP A 41 6.18 -7.32 -1.91
C ASP A 41 5.06 -6.58 -2.67
N MET A 42 4.07 -7.34 -3.15
CA MET A 42 2.78 -6.82 -3.61
C MET A 42 1.77 -7.00 -2.48
N ASP A 43 1.11 -5.92 -2.08
CA ASP A 43 0.06 -5.96 -1.06
C ASP A 43 -1.32 -5.95 -1.72
N ALA A 44 -2.18 -6.91 -1.36
CA ALA A 44 -3.58 -6.92 -1.76
C ALA A 44 -4.47 -7.29 -0.58
N THR A 45 -5.71 -6.78 -0.58
CA THR A 45 -6.77 -7.34 0.26
C THR A 45 -7.79 -8.04 -0.62
N VAL A 46 -8.34 -9.14 -0.13
CA VAL A 46 -9.32 -9.94 -0.85
C VAL A 46 -10.73 -9.60 -0.39
N VAL A 47 -11.63 -9.40 -1.35
CA VAL A 47 -13.05 -9.16 -1.13
C VAL A 47 -13.90 -10.19 -1.87
N GLY A 48 -14.97 -10.68 -1.22
CA GLY A 48 -15.94 -11.57 -1.84
C GLY A 48 -15.37 -12.92 -2.31
N MET A 49 -14.31 -13.40 -1.65
CA MET A 49 -13.70 -14.72 -1.82
C MET A 49 -13.33 -15.27 -0.44
N ASP A 50 -13.46 -16.58 -0.26
CA ASP A 50 -13.05 -17.27 0.97
C ASP A 50 -11.52 -17.21 1.16
N MET A 51 -11.08 -17.03 2.41
CA MET A 51 -9.67 -16.88 2.77
C MET A 51 -9.04 -18.16 3.31
N GLY A 52 -9.65 -19.32 3.07
CA GLY A 52 -9.06 -20.61 3.36
C GLY A 52 -7.80 -20.84 2.51
N GLU A 53 -6.79 -21.49 3.09
CA GLU A 53 -5.48 -21.73 2.45
C GLU A 53 -5.60 -22.37 1.06
N ALA A 54 -6.50 -23.37 0.93
CA ALA A 54 -6.76 -24.06 -0.33
C ALA A 54 -7.35 -23.12 -1.39
N THR A 55 -8.31 -22.28 -1.00
CA THR A 55 -8.96 -21.29 -1.88
C THR A 55 -7.94 -20.28 -2.40
N VAL A 56 -7.15 -19.68 -1.51
CA VAL A 56 -6.14 -18.68 -1.86
C VAL A 56 -5.02 -19.31 -2.71
N THR A 57 -4.58 -20.52 -2.37
CA THR A 57 -3.58 -21.27 -3.16
C THR A 57 -4.08 -21.53 -4.59
N MET A 58 -5.34 -21.95 -4.74
CA MET A 58 -5.94 -22.19 -6.05
C MET A 58 -5.99 -20.88 -6.87
N ALA A 59 -6.46 -19.80 -6.26
CA ALA A 59 -6.52 -18.49 -6.91
C ALA A 59 -5.15 -18.03 -7.41
N LEU A 60 -4.12 -18.12 -6.57
CA LEU A 60 -2.76 -17.75 -6.96
C LEU A 60 -2.21 -18.61 -8.09
N ARG A 61 -2.50 -19.92 -8.10
CA ARG A 61 -2.07 -20.81 -9.19
C ARG A 61 -2.76 -20.46 -10.50
N GLU A 62 -4.05 -20.17 -10.48
CA GLU A 62 -4.81 -19.77 -11.67
C GLU A 62 -4.36 -18.40 -12.21
N ILE A 63 -4.13 -17.42 -11.33
CA ILE A 63 -3.52 -16.14 -11.69
C ILE A 63 -2.15 -16.39 -12.34
N CYS A 64 -1.26 -17.16 -11.70
CA CYS A 64 0.07 -17.44 -12.25
C CYS A 64 0.02 -18.14 -13.63
N ALA A 65 -0.99 -18.99 -13.86
CA ALA A 65 -1.18 -19.74 -15.10
C ALA A 65 -1.85 -18.92 -16.22
N THR A 66 -2.34 -17.70 -15.93
CA THR A 66 -2.94 -16.83 -16.93
C THR A 66 -1.87 -16.39 -17.93
N ASP A 67 -2.10 -16.67 -19.22
CA ASP A 67 -1.18 -16.33 -20.30
C ASP A 67 -1.54 -14.97 -20.90
N VAL A 68 -0.67 -14.00 -20.67
CA VAL A 68 -0.80 -12.63 -21.21
C VAL A 68 0.17 -12.39 -22.38
N SER A 69 0.77 -13.45 -22.94
CA SER A 69 1.65 -13.40 -24.11
C SER A 69 2.87 -12.46 -23.97
N ASP A 70 3.37 -12.29 -22.73
CA ASP A 70 4.53 -11.43 -22.40
C ASP A 70 5.87 -12.19 -22.33
N GLY A 71 5.84 -13.51 -22.48
CA GLY A 71 7.01 -14.39 -22.38
C GLY A 71 7.53 -14.60 -20.95
N MET A 72 6.87 -14.05 -19.93
CA MET A 72 7.15 -14.29 -18.52
C MET A 72 6.34 -15.49 -18.02
N SER A 73 6.82 -16.16 -16.98
CA SER A 73 6.05 -17.21 -16.31
C SER A 73 6.14 -17.03 -14.81
N PHE A 74 5.03 -17.28 -14.12
CA PHE A 74 4.97 -17.24 -12.66
C PHE A 74 4.69 -18.64 -12.12
N VAL A 75 5.42 -19.04 -11.09
CA VAL A 75 5.26 -20.34 -10.44
C VAL A 75 4.94 -20.12 -8.97
N PHE A 76 3.80 -20.64 -8.52
CA PHE A 76 3.48 -20.69 -7.09
C PHE A 76 4.35 -21.72 -6.38
N GLU A 77 5.06 -21.31 -5.34
CA GLU A 77 5.89 -22.21 -4.53
C GLU A 77 5.17 -22.64 -3.25
N ARG A 78 4.73 -21.68 -2.45
CA ARG A 78 4.14 -21.91 -1.13
C ARG A 78 3.39 -20.69 -0.62
N ILE A 79 2.55 -20.91 0.39
CA ILE A 79 1.88 -19.85 1.15
C ILE A 79 2.11 -20.09 2.65
N GLU A 80 2.20 -19.02 3.42
CA GLU A 80 2.36 -19.09 4.88
C GLU A 80 1.50 -18.01 5.56
N PRO A 81 1.01 -18.23 6.79
CA PRO A 81 0.23 -17.22 7.49
C PRO A 81 1.08 -15.99 7.81
N ILE A 82 0.52 -14.79 7.62
CA ILE A 82 1.09 -13.55 8.14
C ILE A 82 0.74 -13.51 9.62
N ARG A 83 1.74 -13.61 10.50
CA ARG A 83 1.51 -13.66 11.94
C ARG A 83 1.06 -12.29 12.44
N GLU A 84 -0.21 -12.18 12.85
CA GLU A 84 -0.80 -11.17 13.73
C GLU A 84 -2.08 -11.78 14.38
N ASP A 85 -2.48 -11.32 15.56
CA ASP A 85 -3.68 -11.72 16.31
C ASP A 85 -4.97 -11.22 15.60
N ASP A 86 -5.07 -11.44 14.29
CA ASP A 86 -6.18 -11.00 13.46
C ASP A 86 -7.37 -11.98 13.54
N GLU A 87 -8.56 -11.42 13.39
CA GLU A 87 -9.84 -12.15 13.32
C GLU A 87 -9.92 -13.09 12.09
N TYR A 88 -9.06 -12.89 11.08
CA TYR A 88 -9.06 -13.58 9.79
C TYR A 88 -7.69 -14.14 9.42
N ALA A 89 -7.67 -15.22 8.63
CA ALA A 89 -6.45 -15.80 8.09
C ALA A 89 -5.87 -14.92 6.96
N ASN A 90 -4.75 -14.25 7.24
CA ASN A 90 -3.97 -13.49 6.27
C ASN A 90 -2.76 -14.30 5.79
N TRP A 91 -2.37 -14.13 4.52
CA TRP A 91 -1.42 -15.01 3.87
C TRP A 91 -0.31 -14.27 3.14
N ARG A 92 0.91 -14.82 3.24
CA ARG A 92 2.05 -14.43 2.41
C ARG A 92 2.33 -15.55 1.42
N ALA A 93 2.15 -15.26 0.14
CA ALA A 93 2.47 -16.14 -0.96
C ALA A 93 3.90 -15.90 -1.47
N HIS A 94 4.59 -17.00 -1.78
CA HIS A 94 5.91 -17.00 -2.40
C HIS A 94 5.79 -17.58 -3.79
N LEU A 95 6.19 -16.78 -4.78
CA LEU A 95 6.16 -17.10 -6.21
C LEU A 95 7.58 -16.96 -6.81
N ARG A 96 7.82 -17.61 -7.95
CA ARG A 96 8.99 -17.37 -8.81
C ARG A 96 8.55 -16.75 -10.12
N ALA A 97 9.21 -15.67 -10.53
CA ALA A 97 9.08 -15.09 -11.86
C ALA A 97 10.25 -15.56 -12.74
N LEU A 98 9.92 -16.17 -13.88
CA LEU A 98 10.85 -16.72 -14.85
C LEU A 98 10.77 -15.92 -16.15
N TYR A 99 11.91 -15.40 -16.64
CA TYR A 99 11.98 -14.69 -17.92
C TYR A 99 13.39 -14.79 -18.53
N GLY A 100 13.56 -15.59 -19.58
CA GLY A 100 14.88 -15.85 -20.16
C GLY A 100 15.85 -16.47 -19.14
N ARG A 101 16.84 -15.69 -18.66
CA ARG A 101 17.76 -16.10 -17.58
C ARG A 101 17.36 -15.57 -16.20
N ILE A 102 16.32 -14.75 -16.12
CA ILE A 102 15.80 -14.21 -14.88
C ILE A 102 15.03 -15.31 -14.17
N ASP A 103 15.37 -15.52 -12.90
CA ASP A 103 14.67 -16.40 -11.98
C ASP A 103 14.64 -15.74 -10.59
N ALA A 104 13.57 -14.99 -10.34
CA ALA A 104 13.48 -14.04 -9.24
C ALA A 104 12.33 -14.36 -8.29
N PRO A 105 12.52 -14.23 -6.96
CA PRO A 105 11.44 -14.40 -6.01
C PRO A 105 10.46 -13.22 -6.09
N VAL A 106 9.17 -13.50 -5.98
CA VAL A 106 8.08 -12.54 -5.93
C VAL A 106 7.19 -12.90 -4.74
N LYS A 107 6.86 -11.91 -3.92
CA LYS A 107 6.04 -12.09 -2.73
C LYS A 107 4.76 -11.31 -2.83
N VAL A 108 3.66 -11.92 -2.39
CA VAL A 108 2.34 -11.29 -2.34
C VAL A 108 1.77 -11.45 -0.95
N ASP A 109 1.51 -10.33 -0.27
CA ASP A 109 0.81 -10.28 1.00
C ASP A 109 -0.68 -10.06 0.74
N ILE A 110 -1.49 -10.98 1.25
CA ILE A 110 -2.92 -11.11 0.96
C ILE A 110 -3.66 -11.04 2.29
N THR A 111 -4.39 -9.94 2.50
CA THR A 111 -5.21 -9.74 3.70
C THR A 111 -6.70 -9.81 3.40
N THR A 112 -7.55 -9.78 4.43
CA THR A 112 -8.98 -9.50 4.30
C THR A 112 -9.51 -8.73 5.51
N GLY A 113 -10.74 -8.23 5.44
CA GLY A 113 -11.40 -7.56 6.56
C GLY A 113 -10.91 -6.13 6.82
N ASP A 114 -10.09 -5.59 5.92
CA ASP A 114 -9.67 -4.19 5.91
C ASP A 114 -10.90 -3.25 5.83
N ALA A 115 -10.84 -2.11 6.52
CA ALA A 115 -11.86 -1.08 6.46
C ALA A 115 -11.66 -0.21 5.20
N ILE A 116 -12.32 -0.56 4.10
CA ILE A 116 -12.24 0.16 2.84
C ILE A 116 -13.39 1.16 2.75
N TYR A 117 -13.07 2.45 2.73
CA TYR A 117 -14.04 3.53 2.54
C TYR A 117 -13.51 4.58 1.55
N PRO A 118 -14.34 5.10 0.62
CA PRO A 118 -15.78 4.83 0.42
C PRO A 118 -16.10 3.45 -0.18
N SER A 119 -15.31 3.00 -1.15
CA SER A 119 -15.30 1.64 -1.69
C SER A 119 -13.99 1.45 -2.47
N GLN A 120 -13.64 0.21 -2.79
CA GLN A 120 -12.59 -0.06 -3.77
C GLN A 120 -12.97 0.54 -5.14
N ILE A 121 -11.96 0.93 -5.91
CA ILE A 121 -12.10 1.57 -7.21
C ILE A 121 -11.29 0.85 -8.28
N ARG A 122 -11.60 1.13 -9.54
CA ARG A 122 -10.75 0.80 -10.67
C ARG A 122 -9.69 1.88 -10.84
N HIS A 123 -8.42 1.50 -10.76
CA HIS A 123 -7.26 2.37 -10.90
C HIS A 123 -6.52 2.01 -12.18
N GLU A 124 -6.32 3.00 -13.04
CA GLU A 124 -5.51 2.85 -14.24
C GLU A 124 -4.02 2.84 -13.86
N PHE A 125 -3.47 1.63 -13.77
CA PHE A 125 -2.06 1.41 -13.46
C PHE A 125 -1.22 1.63 -14.73
N GLU A 126 -0.48 2.73 -14.80
CA GLU A 126 0.48 2.98 -15.88
C GLU A 126 1.64 1.97 -15.84
N LEU A 127 1.80 1.22 -16.93
CA LEU A 127 2.89 0.25 -17.11
C LEU A 127 4.20 0.97 -17.39
N MET A 128 5.31 0.41 -16.89
CA MET A 128 6.62 0.95 -17.22
C MET A 128 6.91 0.85 -18.73
N PHE A 129 7.86 1.68 -19.17
CA PHE A 129 8.32 1.73 -20.56
C PHE A 129 7.24 2.13 -21.59
N GLY A 130 6.14 2.76 -21.15
CA GLY A 130 5.11 3.31 -22.04
C GLY A 130 4.27 2.26 -22.74
N GLN A 131 4.07 1.10 -22.10
CA GLN A 131 3.31 -0.03 -22.66
C GLN A 131 1.79 0.10 -22.47
N GLY A 132 1.30 1.27 -22.06
CA GLY A 132 -0.11 1.55 -21.82
C GLY A 132 -0.49 1.49 -20.35
N THR A 133 -1.78 1.23 -20.09
CA THR A 133 -2.36 1.16 -18.75
C THR A 133 -3.02 -0.19 -18.52
N LEU A 134 -3.11 -0.58 -17.25
CA LEU A 134 -3.79 -1.77 -16.77
C LEU A 134 -4.88 -1.36 -15.78
N ASP A 135 -6.11 -1.80 -16.00
CA ASP A 135 -7.19 -1.55 -15.03
C ASP A 135 -7.13 -2.56 -13.88
N VAL A 136 -6.83 -2.08 -12.67
CA VAL A 136 -6.73 -2.93 -11.47
C VAL A 136 -7.70 -2.46 -10.39
N LEU A 137 -8.31 -3.40 -9.68
CA LEU A 137 -9.08 -3.07 -8.48
C LEU A 137 -8.11 -2.62 -7.38
N SER A 138 -8.36 -1.47 -6.75
CA SER A 138 -7.45 -0.90 -5.76
C SER A 138 -8.17 -0.18 -4.63
N TYR A 139 -7.41 0.16 -3.59
CA TYR A 139 -7.87 1.12 -2.59
C TYR A 139 -8.17 2.46 -3.21
N HIS A 140 -9.22 3.08 -2.68
CA HIS A 140 -9.41 4.50 -2.91
C HIS A 140 -8.22 5.24 -2.28
N PRO A 141 -7.67 6.29 -2.94
CA PRO A 141 -6.63 7.15 -2.39
C PRO A 141 -6.86 7.66 -0.95
N ALA A 142 -8.12 7.89 -0.58
CA ALA A 142 -8.52 8.30 0.77
C ALA A 142 -8.23 7.19 1.80
N THR A 143 -8.51 5.92 1.46
CA THR A 143 -8.17 4.77 2.30
C THR A 143 -6.66 4.63 2.47
N VAL A 144 -5.89 4.79 1.38
CA VAL A 144 -4.41 4.72 1.43
C VAL A 144 -3.84 5.79 2.37
N LEU A 145 -4.32 7.03 2.27
CA LEU A 145 -3.91 8.11 3.17
C LEU A 145 -4.36 7.87 4.61
N ALA A 146 -5.61 7.44 4.81
CA ALA A 146 -6.17 7.16 6.13
C ALA A 146 -5.33 6.14 6.90
N GLU A 147 -4.95 5.02 6.29
CA GLU A 147 -4.10 4.01 6.93
C GLU A 147 -2.74 4.55 7.36
N LYS A 148 -2.14 5.41 6.52
CA LYS A 148 -0.84 6.02 6.81
C LYS A 148 -0.92 7.07 7.89
N LEU A 149 -1.92 7.95 7.82
CA LEU A 149 -2.19 8.95 8.85
C LEU A 149 -2.40 8.25 10.19
N GLU A 150 -3.25 7.23 10.21
CA GLU A 150 -3.51 6.44 11.40
C GLU A 150 -2.22 5.84 11.96
N THR A 151 -1.43 5.16 11.12
CA THR A 151 -0.18 4.52 11.57
C THR A 151 0.83 5.53 12.11
N VAL A 152 1.00 6.68 11.45
CA VAL A 152 1.94 7.72 11.89
C VAL A 152 1.50 8.33 13.21
N ILE A 153 0.21 8.63 13.36
CA ILE A 153 -0.33 9.25 14.57
C ILE A 153 -0.35 8.26 15.74
N SER A 154 -0.83 7.03 15.52
CA SER A 154 -0.98 6.04 16.58
C SER A 154 0.35 5.52 17.11
N ARG A 155 1.37 5.39 16.25
CA ARG A 155 2.73 5.00 16.68
C ARG A 155 3.53 6.15 17.28
N GLY A 156 3.25 7.39 16.89
CA GLY A 156 3.97 8.56 17.40
C GLY A 156 5.49 8.42 17.27
N GLU A 157 6.19 8.65 18.37
CA GLU A 157 7.66 8.56 18.47
C GLU A 157 8.23 7.14 18.38
N ALA A 158 7.39 6.11 18.52
CA ALA A 158 7.80 4.72 18.36
C ALA A 158 7.78 4.27 16.88
N ASN A 159 7.47 5.16 15.94
CA ASN A 159 7.36 4.81 14.53
C ASN A 159 8.73 4.63 13.88
N THR A 160 8.97 3.43 13.32
CA THR A 160 10.20 3.09 12.59
C THR A 160 10.04 3.17 11.07
N ARG A 161 8.83 3.46 10.56
CA ARG A 161 8.49 3.46 9.14
C ARG A 161 8.66 4.84 8.52
N GLY A 162 9.92 5.26 8.30
CA GLY A 162 10.25 6.56 7.67
C GLY A 162 9.53 6.81 6.33
N ARG A 163 9.26 5.74 5.57
CA ARG A 163 8.52 5.78 4.30
C ARG A 163 7.10 6.32 4.43
N ASP A 164 6.39 6.04 5.52
CA ASP A 164 5.01 6.49 5.68
C ASP A 164 4.92 8.03 5.74
N PHE A 165 5.91 8.69 6.33
CA PHE A 165 6.02 10.15 6.33
C PHE A 165 6.19 10.70 4.91
N TYR A 166 7.07 10.10 4.11
CA TYR A 166 7.28 10.53 2.73
C TYR A 166 6.03 10.31 1.88
N ASP A 167 5.34 9.18 2.05
CA ASP A 167 4.12 8.90 1.30
C ASP A 167 3.00 9.92 1.63
N LEU A 168 2.90 10.37 2.88
CA LEU A 168 1.99 11.45 3.32
C LEU A 168 2.40 12.84 2.83
N TYR A 169 3.65 13.02 2.42
CA TYR A 169 4.11 14.20 1.67
C TYR A 169 3.79 14.08 0.17
N ALA A 170 4.07 12.93 -0.42
CA ALA A 170 4.05 12.72 -1.88
C ALA A 170 2.63 12.57 -2.44
N ILE A 171 1.77 11.77 -1.80
CA ILE A 171 0.42 11.46 -2.33
C ILE A 171 -0.42 12.75 -2.51
N PRO A 172 -0.55 13.65 -1.51
CA PRO A 172 -1.32 14.88 -1.71
C PRO A 172 -0.69 15.81 -2.75
N ARG A 173 0.62 15.74 -2.97
CA ARG A 173 1.33 16.61 -3.91
C ARG A 173 1.18 16.16 -5.35
N TYR A 174 1.24 14.85 -5.60
CA TYR A 174 1.23 14.28 -6.95
C TYR A 174 -0.13 13.69 -7.36
N TYR A 175 -1.05 13.50 -6.41
CA TYR A 175 -2.34 12.84 -6.65
C TYR A 175 -3.53 13.49 -5.91
N SER A 176 -3.51 14.80 -5.67
CA SER A 176 -4.55 15.50 -4.89
C SER A 176 -5.93 15.55 -5.55
N GLY A 177 -6.00 15.56 -6.88
CA GLY A 177 -7.26 15.77 -7.62
C GLY A 177 -8.34 14.72 -7.34
N SER A 178 -7.96 13.55 -6.83
CA SER A 178 -8.83 12.40 -6.61
C SER A 178 -9.22 12.19 -5.13
N ILE A 179 -8.89 13.13 -4.23
CA ILE A 179 -9.12 12.98 -2.78
C ILE A 179 -9.96 14.15 -2.26
N SER A 180 -11.25 13.89 -1.99
CA SER A 180 -12.08 14.83 -1.25
C SER A 180 -11.80 14.76 0.26
N GLU A 181 -11.87 15.89 0.96
CA GLU A 181 -11.75 15.96 2.42
C GLU A 181 -12.78 15.06 3.13
N GLN A 182 -14.01 14.99 2.62
CA GLN A 182 -15.04 14.13 3.18
C GLN A 182 -14.65 12.65 3.14
N ASN A 183 -14.22 12.15 1.97
CA ASN A 183 -13.78 10.76 1.84
C ASN A 183 -12.58 10.45 2.74
N LEU A 184 -11.61 11.38 2.85
CA LEU A 184 -10.45 11.19 3.72
C LEU A 184 -10.84 11.16 5.20
N ARG A 185 -11.74 12.05 5.64
CA ARG A 185 -12.26 12.07 7.02
C ARG A 185 -12.93 10.76 7.38
N GLU A 186 -13.87 10.32 6.55
CA GLU A 186 -14.62 9.09 6.83
C GLU A 186 -13.71 7.85 6.73
N ALA A 187 -12.80 7.80 5.76
CA ALA A 187 -11.81 6.72 5.68
C ALA A 187 -10.96 6.67 6.95
N LEU A 188 -10.45 7.81 7.44
CA LEU A 188 -9.67 7.87 8.67
C LEU A 188 -10.49 7.42 9.89
N ARG A 189 -11.76 7.84 9.99
CA ARG A 189 -12.66 7.39 11.06
C ARG A 189 -12.84 5.88 11.04
N HIS A 190 -13.16 5.30 9.89
CA HIS A 190 -13.35 3.86 9.72
C HIS A 190 -12.06 3.06 10.03
N THR A 191 -10.90 3.53 9.56
CA THR A 191 -9.61 2.91 9.87
C THR A 191 -9.30 2.96 11.37
N ALA A 192 -9.51 4.11 12.01
CA ALA A 192 -9.25 4.28 13.43
C ALA A 192 -10.19 3.43 14.30
N GLU A 193 -11.46 3.30 13.89
CA GLU A 193 -12.43 2.42 14.54
C GLU A 193 -12.02 0.95 14.46
N LYS A 194 -11.62 0.49 13.27
CA LYS A 194 -11.16 -0.89 13.07
C LYS A 194 -9.90 -1.21 13.88
N ARG A 195 -8.99 -0.24 14.04
CA ARG A 195 -7.70 -0.40 14.74
C ARG A 195 -7.74 -0.01 16.23
N GLY A 196 -8.88 0.47 16.74
CA GLY A 196 -9.02 0.90 18.13
C GLY A 196 -8.19 2.14 18.50
N SER A 197 -7.85 2.99 17.51
CA SER A 197 -6.94 4.12 17.66
C SER A 197 -7.63 5.49 17.64
N GLN A 198 -8.95 5.53 17.83
CA GLN A 198 -9.76 6.77 17.80
C GLN A 198 -9.22 7.84 18.75
N GLN A 199 -8.79 7.45 19.96
CA GLN A 199 -8.23 8.39 20.93
C GLN A 199 -6.88 8.97 20.47
N ALA A 200 -6.05 8.18 19.78
CA ALA A 200 -4.79 8.66 19.21
C ALA A 200 -5.07 9.66 18.08
N ILE A 201 -6.03 9.35 17.20
CA ILE A 201 -6.46 10.26 16.13
C ILE A 201 -7.01 11.57 16.70
N ALA A 202 -7.82 11.54 17.75
CA ALA A 202 -8.32 12.75 18.40
C ALA A 202 -7.18 13.62 18.96
N ASN A 203 -6.09 13.00 19.40
CA ASN A 203 -4.92 13.67 19.97
C ASN A 203 -3.77 13.90 18.97
N TRP A 204 -4.06 13.90 17.66
CA TRP A 204 -3.04 13.94 16.61
C TRP A 204 -2.04 15.10 16.73
N LYS A 205 -2.47 16.28 17.20
CA LYS A 205 -1.58 17.45 17.39
C LYS A 205 -0.44 17.14 18.34
N SER A 206 -0.74 16.55 19.49
CA SER A 206 0.26 16.16 20.48
C SER A 206 1.21 15.09 19.93
N ALA A 207 0.69 14.15 19.12
CA ALA A 207 1.53 13.15 18.47
C ALA A 207 2.53 13.80 17.49
N LEU A 208 2.08 14.75 16.66
CA LEU A 208 2.97 15.45 15.72
C LEU A 208 4.00 16.33 16.44
N GLU A 209 3.61 17.03 17.51
CA GLU A 209 4.54 17.81 18.35
C GLU A 209 5.65 16.92 18.93
N GLY A 210 5.28 15.74 19.47
CA GLY A 210 6.23 14.75 19.95
C GLY A 210 7.18 14.26 18.86
N ILE A 211 6.65 13.87 17.70
CA ILE A 211 7.47 13.44 16.55
C ILE A 211 8.45 14.56 16.12
N ARG A 212 7.98 15.81 16.06
CA ARG A 212 8.79 16.96 15.61
C ARG A 212 9.96 17.26 16.54
N ALA A 213 9.75 17.09 17.85
CA ALA A 213 10.77 17.27 18.88
C ALA A 213 11.72 16.08 19.03
N SER A 214 11.33 14.89 18.55
CA SER A 214 12.06 13.65 18.76
C SER A 214 13.32 13.53 17.91
N ALA A 215 14.48 13.47 18.56
CA ALA A 215 15.76 13.18 17.91
C ALA A 215 15.78 11.77 17.28
N ILE A 216 15.06 10.82 17.87
CA ILE A 216 14.92 9.45 17.34
C ILE A 216 14.20 9.49 15.98
N MET A 217 13.11 10.25 15.87
CA MET A 217 12.37 10.37 14.62
C MET A 217 13.18 11.08 13.53
N ARG A 218 14.01 12.06 13.89
CA ARG A 218 14.98 12.67 12.97
C ARG A 218 16.00 11.64 12.48
N GLN A 219 16.46 10.74 13.35
CA GLN A 219 17.34 9.64 12.94
C GLN A 219 16.63 8.67 12.00
N VAL A 220 15.40 8.25 12.31
CA VAL A 220 14.57 7.37 11.45
C VAL A 220 14.42 7.99 10.06
N TRP A 221 14.10 9.28 9.98
CA TRP A 221 14.02 10.00 8.71
C TRP A 221 15.35 10.01 7.94
N SER A 222 16.44 10.38 8.62
CA SER A 222 17.76 10.45 7.99
C SER A 222 18.22 9.11 7.43
N SER A 223 17.97 8.02 8.16
CA SER A 223 18.27 6.65 7.72
C SER A 223 17.41 6.27 6.51
N TYR A 224 16.12 6.63 6.50
CA TYR A 224 15.25 6.37 5.36
C TYR A 224 15.70 7.12 4.09
N VAL A 225 16.01 8.42 4.20
CA VAL A 225 16.44 9.24 3.05
C VAL A 225 17.78 8.78 2.48
N ALA A 226 18.67 8.22 3.30
CA ALA A 226 19.95 7.68 2.84
C ALA A 226 19.75 6.59 1.76
N ASP A 227 18.71 5.77 1.92
CA ASP A 227 18.38 4.66 1.01
C ASP A 227 17.26 4.99 0.00
N ALA A 228 16.72 6.21 0.04
CA ALA A 228 15.61 6.65 -0.81
C ALA A 228 15.99 7.89 -1.65
N PRO A 229 16.63 7.71 -2.82
CA PRO A 229 17.07 8.82 -3.67
C PRO A 229 15.95 9.79 -4.07
N TYR A 230 14.73 9.29 -4.26
CA TYR A 230 13.54 10.07 -4.60
C TYR A 230 13.02 10.94 -3.44
N ALA A 231 13.47 10.68 -2.21
CA ALA A 231 13.14 11.48 -1.03
C ALA A 231 14.18 12.58 -0.75
N LYS A 232 15.27 12.65 -1.55
CA LYS A 232 16.29 13.70 -1.40
C LYS A 232 15.66 15.09 -1.57
N GLY A 233 16.01 16.00 -0.66
CA GLY A 233 15.50 17.36 -0.65
C GLY A 233 14.17 17.54 0.09
N VAL A 234 13.56 16.45 0.60
CA VAL A 234 12.42 16.52 1.50
C VAL A 234 12.91 16.34 2.94
N SER A 235 12.48 17.20 3.84
CA SER A 235 12.76 17.09 5.28
C SER A 235 11.63 16.35 6.01
N LEU A 236 11.91 15.87 7.22
CA LEU A 236 10.87 15.35 8.11
C LEU A 236 9.83 16.44 8.38
N ASP A 237 10.28 17.69 8.57
CA ASP A 237 9.41 18.83 8.83
C ASP A 237 8.46 19.10 7.65
N ASP A 238 8.90 18.99 6.39
CA ASP A 238 8.01 19.10 5.20
C ASP A 238 6.90 18.03 5.21
N SER A 239 7.24 16.82 5.67
CA SER A 239 6.30 15.70 5.77
C SER A 239 5.29 15.95 6.90
N LEU A 240 5.75 16.42 8.06
CA LEU A 240 4.89 16.77 9.18
C LEU A 240 3.96 17.95 8.85
N ASP A 241 4.45 18.96 8.14
CA ASP A 241 3.65 20.09 7.66
C ASP A 241 2.58 19.65 6.65
N SER A 242 2.87 18.61 5.84
CA SER A 242 1.85 17.98 4.98
C SER A 242 0.77 17.29 5.80
N ILE A 243 1.16 16.52 6.81
CA ILE A 243 0.23 15.81 7.69
C ILE A 243 -0.63 16.79 8.48
N GLU A 244 -0.05 17.86 9.00
CA GLU A 244 -0.76 18.90 9.74
C GLU A 244 -1.80 19.60 8.87
N ARG A 245 -1.47 19.92 7.60
CA ARG A 245 -2.44 20.48 6.64
C ARG A 245 -3.59 19.51 6.35
N LEU A 246 -3.27 18.23 6.10
CA LEU A 246 -4.29 17.20 5.88
C LEU A 246 -5.21 17.11 7.09
N MET A 247 -4.67 16.85 8.29
CA MET A 247 -5.44 16.68 9.52
C MET A 247 -6.24 17.93 9.90
N GLY A 248 -5.65 19.13 9.73
CA GLY A 248 -6.32 20.40 9.98
C GLY A 248 -7.53 20.65 9.08
N SER A 249 -7.51 20.14 7.83
CA SER A 249 -8.65 20.25 6.91
C SER A 249 -9.84 19.38 7.31
N LEU A 250 -9.60 18.24 7.96
CA LEU A 250 -10.65 17.24 8.23
C LEU A 250 -11.66 17.67 9.30
N ARG A 251 -11.30 18.64 10.17
CA ARG A 251 -12.13 19.10 11.30
C ARG A 251 -12.69 17.93 12.14
N LEU A 252 -11.80 17.04 12.55
CA LEU A 252 -12.09 15.86 13.39
C LEU A 252 -12.58 16.25 14.78
#